data_AF-A0A6G1R2F9-F1
#
_entry.id   AF-A0A6G1R2F9-F1
#
_cell.length_a   1.000
_cell.length_b   1.000
_cell.length_c   1.000
_cell.angle_alpha   90.00
_cell.angle_beta   90.00
_cell.angle_gamma   90.00
#
_symmetry.space_group_name_H-M   'P 1'
#
loop_
_entity.id
_entity.type
_entity.pdbx_description
1 polymer ?
#
loop_
_entity_poly.entity_id
_entity_poly.type
_entity_poly.pdbx_seq_one_letter_code
_entity_poly.pdbx_strand_id
1 'polypeptide(L)'
;MWPGARLVDYICVESVLLGASSGVCAPHYEVFVELRGLRDLSEGQRYKLDQCLQESFPIYKSFRFKGSIGPLRLHLVGAGAFAQLREALGSPVPMPRVLREERLLQLIQSTVIS
;
A
#
# COMPACT_ATOMS: atom_id res chain seq x y z
N MET A 1 12.11 -8.80 5.31
CA MET A 1 12.05 -9.00 3.85
C MET A 1 11.32 -10.30 3.53
N TRP A 2 10.47 -10.32 2.50
CA TRP A 2 9.72 -11.50 2.09
C TRP A 2 10.60 -12.42 1.22
N PRO A 3 11.02 -13.60 1.69
CA PRO A 3 11.94 -14.45 0.95
C PRO A 3 11.27 -15.00 -0.32
N GLY A 4 12.01 -15.00 -1.43
CA GLY A 4 11.50 -15.47 -2.74
C GLY A 4 10.57 -14.47 -3.45
N ALA A 5 10.24 -13.35 -2.82
CA ALA A 5 9.43 -12.30 -3.42
C ALA A 5 10.30 -11.25 -4.11
N ARG A 6 9.92 -10.86 -5.32
CA ARG A 6 10.48 -9.70 -6.01
C ARG A 6 9.40 -8.64 -6.16
N LEU A 7 9.68 -7.44 -5.65
CA LEU A 7 8.82 -6.28 -5.86
C LEU A 7 8.81 -5.91 -7.35
N VAL A 8 7.62 -5.92 -7.96
CA VAL A 8 7.39 -5.41 -9.32
C VAL A 8 7.14 -3.92 -9.24
N ASP A 9 6.16 -3.50 -8.44
CA ASP A 9 5.88 -2.10 -8.18
C ASP A 9 5.08 -1.91 -6.89
N TYR A 10 4.98 -0.65 -6.44
CA TYR A 10 4.14 -0.26 -5.31
C TYR A 10 3.63 1.19 -5.43
N ILE A 11 2.51 1.43 -4.75
CA ILE A 11 1.98 2.76 -4.47
C ILE A 11 1.49 2.84 -3.02
N CYS A 12 1.41 4.07 -2.53
CA CYS A 12 0.86 4.42 -1.24
C CYS A 12 -0.39 5.28 -1.44
N VAL A 13 -1.36 5.11 -0.54
CA VAL A 13 -2.59 5.87 -0.48
C VAL A 13 -2.75 6.32 0.96
N GLU A 14 -3.13 7.59 1.16
CA GLU A 14 -3.55 8.05 2.48
C GLU A 14 -4.99 7.63 2.71
N SER A 15 -5.29 7.07 3.88
CA SER A 15 -6.64 6.59 4.18
C SER A 15 -7.70 7.68 4.08
N VAL A 16 -7.32 8.96 4.16
CA VAL A 16 -8.21 10.11 3.93
C VAL A 16 -8.88 10.04 2.54
N LEU A 17 -8.17 9.51 1.53
CA LEU A 17 -8.71 9.34 0.17
C LEU A 17 -9.83 8.29 0.12
N LEU A 18 -9.91 7.38 1.11
CA LEU A 18 -11.00 6.39 1.20
C LEU A 18 -12.29 7.00 1.78
N GLY A 19 -12.24 8.25 2.26
CA GLY A 19 -13.36 8.94 2.87
C GLY A 19 -14.00 8.12 3.99
N ALA A 20 -15.31 7.93 3.91
CA ALA A 20 -16.10 7.15 4.87
C ALA A 20 -15.67 5.66 4.96
N SER A 21 -14.95 5.15 3.97
CA SER A 21 -14.48 3.75 3.91
C SER A 21 -13.20 3.50 4.71
N SER A 22 -12.55 4.56 5.19
CA SER A 22 -11.32 4.46 5.99
C SER A 22 -11.52 3.87 7.39
N GLY A 23 -12.78 3.80 7.86
CA GLY A 23 -13.14 3.37 9.21
C GLY A 23 -12.96 4.48 10.26
N VAL A 24 -13.23 4.18 11.53
CA VAL A 24 -13.20 5.15 12.66
C VAL A 24 -11.77 5.31 13.24
N CYS A 25 -10.73 4.91 12.50
CA CYS A 25 -9.36 4.90 12.99
C CYS A 25 -8.62 6.19 12.63
N ALA A 26 -7.49 6.43 13.32
CA ALA A 26 -6.56 7.48 12.94
C ALA A 26 -6.12 7.33 11.47
N PRO A 27 -5.75 8.44 10.80
CA PRO A 27 -5.22 8.40 9.45
C PRO A 27 -4.09 7.39 9.32
N HIS A 28 -4.10 6.58 8.29
CA HIS A 28 -3.10 5.55 8.06
C HIS A 28 -2.74 5.45 6.59
N TYR A 29 -1.69 4.70 6.30
CA TYR A 29 -1.28 4.43 4.93
C TYR A 29 -1.85 3.09 4.48
N GLU A 30 -2.44 3.07 3.30
CA GLU A 30 -2.68 1.85 2.53
C GLU A 30 -1.58 1.73 1.47
N VAL A 31 -0.89 0.59 1.47
CA VAL A 31 0.19 0.31 0.52
C VAL A 31 -0.23 -0.86 -0.35
N PHE A 32 -0.25 -0.65 -1.66
CA PHE A 32 -0.54 -1.68 -2.63
C PHE A 32 0.79 -2.12 -3.24
N VAL A 33 1.05 -3.43 -3.24
CA VAL A 33 2.30 -4.02 -3.75
C VAL A 33 1.99 -5.13 -4.74
N GLU A 34 2.73 -5.16 -5.85
CA GLU A 34 2.73 -6.27 -6.79
C GLU A 34 4.02 -7.04 -6.59
N LEU A 35 3.90 -8.31 -6.19
CA LEU A 35 5.04 -9.16 -5.91
C LEU A 35 5.05 -10.34 -6.88
N ARG A 36 6.21 -10.60 -7.48
CA ARG A 36 6.47 -11.83 -8.21
C ARG A 36 7.05 -12.87 -7.25
N GLY A 37 6.51 -14.08 -7.27
CA GLY A 37 6.99 -15.20 -6.44
C GLY A 37 6.23 -15.43 -5.13
N LEU A 38 5.26 -14.56 -4.79
CA LEU A 38 4.30 -14.77 -3.71
C LEU A 38 2.87 -14.78 -4.25
N ARG A 39 2.03 -15.64 -3.68
CA ARG A 39 0.60 -15.72 -4.01
C ARG A 39 -0.30 -15.12 -2.93
N ASP A 40 0.17 -15.10 -1.69
CA ASP A 40 -0.49 -14.44 -0.56
C ASP A 40 0.52 -13.76 0.35
N LEU A 41 0.00 -12.96 1.29
CA LEU A 41 0.75 -12.47 2.43
C LEU A 41 0.10 -13.00 3.71
N SER A 42 0.88 -13.74 4.49
CA SER A 42 0.50 -14.05 5.88
C SER A 42 0.36 -12.76 6.70
N GLU A 43 -0.44 -12.82 7.76
CA GLU A 43 -0.63 -11.69 8.68
C GLU A 43 0.72 -11.16 9.23
N GLY A 44 1.62 -12.05 9.66
CA GLY A 44 2.95 -11.66 10.11
C GLY A 44 3.81 -11.00 9.03
N GLN A 45 3.62 -11.36 7.75
CA GLN A 45 4.31 -10.71 6.64
C GLN A 45 3.77 -9.30 6.36
N ARG A 46 2.47 -9.06 6.57
CA ARG A 46 1.85 -7.74 6.41
C ARG A 46 2.40 -6.74 7.43
N TYR A 47 2.57 -7.16 8.68
CA TYR A 47 3.11 -6.30 9.74
C TYR A 47 4.60 -5.97 9.61
N LYS A 48 5.37 -6.78 8.86
CA LYS A 48 6.81 -6.54 8.69
C LYS A 48 7.11 -5.18 8.07
N LEU A 49 6.26 -4.67 7.16
CA LEU A 49 6.48 -3.35 6.58
C LEU A 49 6.29 -2.23 7.61
N ASP A 50 5.18 -2.25 8.37
CA ASP A 50 4.92 -1.30 9.45
C ASP A 50 6.07 -1.32 10.48
N GLN A 51 6.50 -2.52 10.88
CA GLN A 51 7.61 -2.70 11.81
C GLN A 51 8.93 -2.12 11.28
N CYS A 52 9.33 -2.45 10.04
CA CYS A 52 10.56 -1.93 9.45
C CYS A 52 10.52 -0.39 9.32
N LEU A 53 9.36 0.18 9.01
CA LEU A 53 9.19 1.64 8.98
C LEU A 53 9.36 2.26 10.36
N GLN A 54 8.77 1.65 11.40
CA GLN A 54 8.94 2.14 12.78
C GLN A 54 10.38 2.01 13.27
N GLU A 55 11.09 0.95 12.91
CA GLU A 55 12.49 0.75 13.28
C GLU A 55 13.43 1.72 12.56
N SER A 56 13.16 2.01 11.28
CA SER A 56 14.05 2.84 10.45
C SER A 56 13.74 4.34 10.54
N PHE A 57 12.50 4.72 10.87
CA PHE A 57 12.04 6.11 10.87
C PHE A 57 11.47 6.51 12.24
N PRO A 58 12.27 7.15 13.10
CA PRO A 58 11.85 7.53 14.46
C PRO A 58 10.60 8.43 14.50
N ILE A 59 10.43 9.29 13.48
CA ILE A 59 9.27 10.17 13.36
C ILE A 59 7.99 9.35 13.16
N TYR A 60 8.01 8.40 12.22
CA TYR A 60 6.89 7.51 11.96
C TYR A 60 6.54 6.70 13.21
N LYS A 61 7.54 6.14 13.89
CA LYS A 61 7.36 5.42 15.16
C LYS A 61 6.69 6.28 16.24
N SER A 62 7.12 7.53 16.39
CA SER A 62 6.53 8.46 17.36
C SER A 62 5.05 8.70 17.09
N PHE A 63 4.67 8.93 15.83
CA PHE A 63 3.26 9.13 15.46
C PHE A 63 2.41 7.86 15.56
N ARG A 64 2.98 6.68 15.25
CA ARG A 64 2.35 5.37 15.48
C ARG A 64 2.10 5.14 16.98
N PHE A 65 3.08 5.43 17.82
CA PHE A 65 2.98 5.29 19.28
C PHE A 65 1.96 6.24 19.91
N LYS A 66 1.90 7.49 19.42
CA LYS A 66 0.90 8.48 19.86
C LYS A 66 -0.52 8.19 19.37
N GLY A 67 -0.69 7.21 18.48
CA GLY A 67 -1.98 6.92 17.84
C GLY A 67 -2.41 7.97 16.81
N SER A 68 -1.54 8.91 16.43
CA SER A 68 -1.85 9.90 15.38
C SER A 68 -1.79 9.32 13.98
N ILE A 69 -1.01 8.24 13.81
CA ILE A 69 -1.01 7.42 12.59
C ILE A 69 -1.48 6.01 12.96
N GLY A 70 -2.52 5.52 12.28
CA GLY A 70 -3.04 4.17 12.44
C GLY A 70 -2.11 3.10 11.85
N PRO A 71 -2.41 1.80 12.08
CA PRO A 71 -1.62 0.71 11.51
C PRO A 71 -1.64 0.76 9.99
N LEU A 72 -0.46 0.61 9.38
CA LEU A 72 -0.33 0.48 7.92
C LEU A 72 -1.09 -0.76 7.46
N ARG A 73 -1.86 -0.60 6.37
CA ARG A 73 -2.51 -1.72 5.68
C ARG A 73 -1.76 -2.02 4.40
N LEU A 74 -1.42 -3.29 4.24
CA LEU A 74 -0.70 -3.77 3.07
C LEU A 74 -1.62 -4.67 2.25
N HIS A 75 -1.73 -4.35 0.97
CA HIS A 75 -2.55 -5.05 0.00
C HIS A 75 -1.65 -5.62 -1.10
N LEU A 76 -1.73 -6.93 -1.31
CA LEU A 76 -1.11 -7.59 -2.44
C LEU A 76 -2.06 -7.50 -3.63
N VAL A 77 -1.58 -6.95 -4.75
CA VAL A 77 -2.35 -6.89 -5.99
C VAL A 77 -1.91 -7.99 -6.96
N GLY A 78 -2.83 -8.37 -7.85
CA GLY A 78 -2.59 -9.33 -8.90
C GLY A 78 -1.51 -8.90 -9.89
N ALA A 79 -0.92 -9.87 -10.58
CA ALA A 79 0.08 -9.60 -11.62
C ALA A 79 -0.52 -8.72 -12.74
N GLY A 80 0.19 -7.68 -13.15
CA GLY A 80 -0.26 -6.74 -14.18
C GLY A 80 -1.21 -5.65 -13.68
N ALA A 81 -1.53 -5.60 -12.38
CA ALA A 81 -2.34 -4.53 -11.80
C ALA A 81 -1.73 -3.15 -12.04
N PHE A 82 -0.41 -3.01 -11.83
CA PHE A 82 0.26 -1.72 -12.08
C PHE A 82 0.40 -1.40 -13.57
N ALA A 83 0.40 -2.40 -14.46
CA ALA A 83 0.34 -2.15 -15.90
C ALA A 83 -1.01 -1.52 -16.28
N GLN A 84 -2.12 -2.09 -15.79
CA GLN A 84 -3.46 -1.52 -16.01
C GLN A 84 -3.59 -0.11 -15.41
N LEU A 85 -3.05 0.10 -14.21
CA LEU A 85 -3.07 1.39 -13.54
C LEU A 85 -2.27 2.46 -14.32
N ARG A 86 -1.15 2.08 -14.94
CA ARG A 86 -0.36 2.98 -15.80
C ARG A 86 -1.10 3.37 -17.07
N GLU A 87 -1.76 2.40 -17.72
CA GLU A 87 -2.61 2.67 -18.89
C GLU A 87 -3.73 3.66 -18.54
N ALA A 88 -4.40 3.47 -17.39
CA ALA A 88 -5.44 4.37 -16.92
C ALA A 88 -4.95 5.80 -16.59
N LEU A 89 -3.67 5.94 -16.21
CA LEU A 89 -3.03 7.24 -15.94
C LEU A 89 -2.72 8.03 -17.23
N GLY A 90 -2.57 7.33 -18.36
CA GLY A 90 -2.45 7.93 -19.69
C GLY A 90 -1.10 8.52 -20.09
N SER A 91 -0.05 8.56 -19.25
CA SER A 91 1.33 8.95 -19.66
C SER A 91 2.41 8.77 -18.55
N PRO A 92 3.72 8.95 -18.85
CA PRO A 92 4.75 7.94 -18.71
C PRO A 92 5.43 7.90 -17.32
N VAL A 93 6.27 6.88 -17.17
CA VAL A 93 7.25 6.67 -16.09
C VAL A 93 7.92 7.98 -15.62
N PRO A 94 8.12 8.20 -14.31
CA PRO A 94 7.88 7.27 -13.22
C PRO A 94 6.45 7.34 -12.67
N MET A 95 5.93 6.16 -12.34
CA MET A 95 4.63 6.01 -11.68
C MET A 95 4.61 6.77 -10.34
N PRO A 96 3.56 7.56 -10.05
CA PRO A 96 3.48 8.28 -8.79
C PRO A 96 3.45 7.30 -7.62
N ARG A 97 4.27 7.57 -6.60
CA ARG A 97 4.33 6.74 -5.38
C ARG A 97 3.15 6.98 -4.44
N VAL A 98 2.51 8.13 -4.54
CA VAL A 98 1.32 8.44 -3.74
C VAL A 98 0.15 8.69 -4.68
N LEU A 99 -0.87 7.85 -4.57
CA LEU A 99 -2.08 7.97 -5.35
C LEU A 99 -3.05 8.92 -4.66
N ARG A 100 -3.63 9.84 -5.44
CA ARG A 100 -4.50 10.91 -4.95
C ARG A 100 -5.87 10.96 -5.63
N GLU A 101 -6.08 10.13 -6.65
CA GLU A 101 -7.31 10.11 -7.44
C GLU A 101 -8.17 8.90 -7.06
N GLU A 102 -9.41 9.15 -6.65
CA GLU A 102 -10.36 8.09 -6.23
C GLU A 102 -10.62 7.08 -7.35
N ARG A 103 -10.73 7.51 -8.61
CA ARG A 103 -10.95 6.61 -9.76
C ARG A 103 -9.84 5.56 -9.89
N LEU A 104 -8.60 5.96 -9.61
CA LEU A 104 -7.43 5.10 -9.71
C LEU A 104 -7.33 4.19 -8.47
N LEU A 105 -7.79 4.68 -7.32
CA LEU A 105 -7.89 3.90 -6.09
C LEU A 105 -8.88 2.75 -6.25
N GLN A 106 -10.04 3.01 -6.83
CA GLN A 106 -11.03 1.97 -7.12
C GLN A 106 -10.49 0.92 -8.09
N LEU A 107 -9.75 1.36 -9.12
CA LEU A 107 -9.11 0.46 -10.07
C LEU A 107 -8.12 -0.48 -9.35
N ILE A 108 -7.19 0.06 -8.55
CA ILE A 108 -6.20 -0.79 -7.88
C ILE A 108 -6.83 -1.69 -6.81
N GLN A 109 -7.85 -1.20 -6.09
CA GLN A 109 -8.60 -2.00 -5.10
C GLN A 109 -9.29 -3.21 -5.73
N SER A 110 -9.79 -3.07 -6.97
CA SER A 110 -10.43 -4.18 -7.69
C SER A 110 -9.45 -5.32 -8.04
N THR A 111 -8.14 -5.06 -7.98
CA THR A 111 -7.08 -6.03 -8.30
C THR A 111 -6.43 -6.66 -7.08
N VAL A 112 -6.89 -6.33 -5.87
CA VAL A 112 -6.36 -6.88 -4.61
C VAL A 112 -6.68 -8.36 -4.51
N ILE A 113 -5.66 -9.16 -4.25
CA ILE A 113 -5.75 -10.62 -4.09
C ILE A 113 -5.50 -11.09 -2.65
N SER A 114 -4.83 -10.27 -1.82
CA SER A 114 -4.52 -10.58 -0.42
C SER A 114 -4.16 -9.34 0.38
#